data_AF-L8H334-F1
#
_entry.id   AF-L8H334-F1
#
_cell.length_a   1.000
_cell.length_b   1.000
_cell.length_c   1.000
_cell.angle_alpha   90.00
_cell.angle_beta   90.00
_cell.angle_gamma   90.00
#
_symmetry.space_group_name_H-M   'P 1'
#
loop_
_entity.id
_entity.type
_entity.pdbx_description
1 polymer ?
#
loop_
_entity_poly.entity_id
_entity_poly.type
_entity_poly.pdbx_seq_one_letter_code
_entity_poly.pdbx_strand_id
1 'polypeptide(L)'
;MAEGRPRKVIVDTDGGIDDLLALALALKSPEVEIIAITTVHLPTHTGRILTMWPRISAAQVCGNVPVDRATSNIQLLFHYMQKQEGGNKLRFPHILAVGAPKPLRRLLVTAEYFHGEDGVGGITTLKDEATDTLIYAPPQGNFTLHHQPAVDVLLDLLRTHEPGEITILTIGPLTNIALAAEADIETLRRVHEIVIMGGAFFAPGNVTPHAEYNIYADPEAAKVVCEARLPLVFVPLDATHLVPFAEESLRPWSDKSPIAKFVTDLTAKAYGRKVVAHCSNSAPRFQLNDVSADTFHLHDPVATVVAIDEEQRMTKRKRFGSAVVDCTPEFDGKTTVTEAVVKADDEEGTRRAYVDVVLEVETDRVLSFFMERVLHP
;
A
#
# COMPACT_ATOMS: atom_id res chain seq x y z
N MET A 1 -23.06 -6.89 -11.26
CA MET A 1 -21.81 -7.53 -11.72
C MET A 1 -22.13 -8.96 -12.10
N ALA A 2 -21.60 -9.49 -13.21
CA ALA A 2 -21.80 -10.88 -13.56
C ALA A 2 -21.12 -11.77 -12.51
N GLU A 3 -21.88 -12.67 -11.86
CA GLU A 3 -21.36 -13.60 -10.85
C GLU A 3 -20.12 -14.34 -11.39
N GLY A 4 -19.00 -14.25 -10.66
CA GLY A 4 -17.79 -15.06 -10.91
C GLY A 4 -16.66 -14.41 -11.72
N ARG A 5 -16.74 -13.14 -12.10
CA ARG A 5 -15.59 -12.44 -12.72
C ARG A 5 -14.77 -11.68 -11.65
N PRO A 6 -13.42 -11.75 -11.66
CA PRO A 6 -12.59 -10.97 -10.75
C PRO A 6 -12.84 -9.47 -10.90
N ARG A 7 -12.80 -8.75 -9.78
CA ARG A 7 -12.88 -7.29 -9.73
C ARG A 7 -11.59 -6.69 -10.26
N LYS A 8 -11.68 -5.75 -11.20
CA LYS A 8 -10.51 -5.04 -11.71
C LYS A 8 -10.04 -4.01 -10.69
N VAL A 9 -8.77 -4.08 -10.33
CA VAL A 9 -8.15 -3.20 -9.34
C VAL A 9 -6.95 -2.48 -9.95
N ILE A 10 -6.89 -1.16 -9.75
CA ILE A 10 -5.67 -0.36 -9.89
C ILE A 10 -5.09 -0.18 -8.49
N VAL A 11 -3.81 -0.52 -8.29
CA VAL A 11 -3.15 -0.33 -6.98
C VAL A 11 -2.21 0.87 -7.05
N ASP A 12 -2.42 1.85 -6.17
CA ASP A 12 -1.55 3.02 -5.99
C ASP A 12 -0.75 2.86 -4.69
N THR A 13 0.57 2.78 -4.79
CA THR A 13 1.47 2.26 -3.73
C THR A 13 2.78 3.02 -3.68
N ASP A 14 3.43 3.08 -2.53
CA ASP A 14 4.78 3.63 -2.37
C ASP A 14 5.87 2.56 -2.13
N GLY A 15 5.50 1.28 -2.21
CA GLY A 15 6.42 0.15 -2.38
C GLY A 15 7.25 -0.21 -1.16
N GLY A 16 6.70 0.01 0.04
CA GLY A 16 7.23 -0.42 1.32
C GLY A 16 7.05 -1.90 1.62
N ILE A 17 7.30 -2.28 2.88
CA ILE A 17 7.30 -3.68 3.34
C ILE A 17 5.88 -4.24 3.29
N ASP A 18 4.94 -3.54 3.91
CA ASP A 18 3.52 -3.83 3.96
C ASP A 18 2.84 -3.72 2.60
N ASP A 19 3.25 -2.78 1.74
CA ASP A 19 2.76 -2.71 0.36
C ASP A 19 3.06 -4.00 -0.41
N LEU A 20 4.28 -4.54 -0.28
CA LEU A 20 4.62 -5.79 -0.96
C LEU A 20 3.85 -6.98 -0.40
N LEU A 21 3.49 -6.99 0.89
CA LEU A 21 2.61 -8.00 1.47
C LEU A 21 1.18 -7.87 0.91
N ALA A 22 0.68 -6.65 0.76
CA ALA A 22 -0.61 -6.34 0.17
C ALA A 22 -0.67 -6.78 -1.30
N LEU A 23 0.36 -6.45 -2.09
CA LEU A 23 0.48 -6.89 -3.48
C LEU A 23 0.58 -8.42 -3.60
N ALA A 24 1.33 -9.08 -2.73
CA ALA A 24 1.40 -10.54 -2.71
C ALA A 24 0.03 -11.17 -2.40
N LEU A 25 -0.72 -10.60 -1.46
CA LEU A 25 -2.09 -11.03 -1.16
C LEU A 25 -3.01 -10.82 -2.36
N ALA A 26 -2.98 -9.65 -3.00
CA ALA A 26 -3.82 -9.33 -4.15
C ALA A 26 -3.51 -10.23 -5.36
N LEU A 27 -2.23 -10.46 -5.68
CA LEU A 27 -1.81 -11.33 -6.78
C LEU A 27 -2.27 -12.78 -6.59
N LYS A 28 -2.31 -13.26 -5.34
CA LYS A 28 -2.76 -14.62 -4.99
C LYS A 28 -4.26 -14.74 -4.76
N SER A 29 -5.02 -13.67 -5.02
CA SER A 29 -6.46 -13.64 -4.75
C SER A 29 -7.27 -13.63 -6.04
N PRO A 30 -7.97 -14.73 -6.39
CA PRO A 30 -8.74 -14.82 -7.63
C PRO A 30 -9.98 -13.92 -7.67
N GLU A 31 -10.36 -13.31 -6.55
CA GLU A 31 -11.44 -12.34 -6.45
C GLU A 31 -11.08 -10.99 -7.11
N VAL A 32 -9.78 -10.70 -7.25
CA VAL A 32 -9.27 -9.45 -7.82
C VAL A 32 -8.34 -9.72 -9.00
N GLU A 33 -8.37 -8.80 -9.96
CA GLU A 33 -7.46 -8.75 -11.10
C GLU A 33 -6.76 -7.40 -11.07
N ILE A 34 -5.47 -7.39 -10.74
CA ILE A 34 -4.66 -6.17 -10.79
C ILE A 34 -4.42 -5.84 -12.26
N ILE A 35 -5.01 -4.74 -12.73
CA ILE A 35 -4.89 -4.30 -14.13
C ILE A 35 -3.76 -3.28 -14.32
N ALA A 36 -3.40 -2.56 -13.26
CA ALA A 36 -2.27 -1.64 -13.24
C ALA A 36 -1.78 -1.40 -11.81
N ILE A 37 -0.49 -1.08 -11.71
CA ILE A 37 0.12 -0.55 -10.50
C ILE A 37 0.70 0.83 -10.79
N THR A 38 0.41 1.78 -9.93
CA THR A 38 0.95 3.13 -9.94
C THR A 38 1.79 3.39 -8.70
N THR A 39 2.93 4.05 -8.86
CA THR A 39 3.81 4.42 -7.74
C THR A 39 3.63 5.88 -7.32
N VAL A 40 3.80 6.23 -6.05
CA VAL A 40 3.62 7.60 -5.52
C VAL A 40 4.70 8.02 -4.51
N HIS A 41 5.01 9.33 -4.46
CA HIS A 41 6.00 10.01 -3.58
C HIS A 41 7.45 9.55 -3.68
N LEU A 42 8.20 10.20 -4.58
CA LEU A 42 9.40 9.62 -5.14
C LEU A 42 10.52 10.66 -5.41
N PRO A 43 11.58 10.79 -4.60
CA PRO A 43 12.73 11.57 -5.00
C PRO A 43 13.64 10.71 -5.89
N THR A 44 13.69 10.98 -7.19
CA THR A 44 14.81 10.52 -8.02
C THR A 44 16.10 11.18 -7.50
N HIS A 45 17.07 10.37 -7.11
CA HIS A 45 18.47 10.72 -6.86
C HIS A 45 18.83 12.22 -6.79
N THR A 46 18.92 12.76 -5.58
CA THR A 46 19.94 13.77 -5.29
C THR A 46 20.67 13.38 -4.02
N GLY A 47 21.87 12.80 -4.17
CA GLY A 47 22.81 12.55 -3.08
C GLY A 47 23.34 13.85 -2.44
N ARG A 48 22.46 14.72 -1.93
CA ARG A 48 22.83 16.02 -1.36
C ARG A 48 21.81 16.67 -0.42
N ILE A 49 20.99 15.89 0.29
CA ILE A 49 20.18 16.40 1.44
C ILE A 49 20.67 15.85 2.80
N LEU A 50 21.69 14.99 2.83
CA LEU A 50 22.26 14.49 4.09
C LEU A 50 23.09 15.50 4.91
N THR A 51 23.31 16.73 4.43
CA THR A 51 24.14 17.73 5.15
C THR A 51 23.36 18.84 5.87
N MET A 52 22.03 18.79 5.90
CA MET A 52 21.20 19.76 6.65
C MET A 52 20.40 19.14 7.81
N TRP A 53 20.89 17.99 8.28
CA TRP A 53 20.28 17.15 9.32
C TRP A 53 19.94 17.83 10.67
N PRO A 54 20.60 18.88 11.19
CA PRO A 54 20.31 19.32 12.56
C PRO A 54 19.04 20.18 12.76
N ARG A 55 18.22 20.44 11.73
CA ARG A 55 17.13 21.45 11.83
C ARG A 55 15.76 21.06 11.27
N ILE A 56 15.56 19.85 10.78
CA ILE A 56 14.23 19.39 10.35
C ILE A 56 13.63 18.62 11.53
N SER A 57 12.61 19.20 12.16
CA SER A 57 11.80 18.48 13.14
C SER A 57 11.19 17.24 12.48
N ALA A 58 10.95 16.17 13.24
CA ALA A 58 10.36 14.90 12.78
C ALA A 58 8.92 15.00 12.21
N ALA A 59 8.52 16.17 11.72
CA ALA A 59 7.18 16.58 11.32
C ALA A 59 7.04 16.77 9.80
N GLN A 60 7.88 16.13 9.01
CA GLN A 60 7.74 16.10 7.56
C GLN A 60 8.19 14.71 7.16
N VAL A 61 7.27 13.80 6.85
CA VAL A 61 7.53 12.47 6.27
C VAL A 61 6.45 12.24 5.21
N CYS A 62 6.84 11.73 4.05
CA CYS A 62 6.18 11.67 2.76
C CYS A 62 6.74 10.48 1.96
N GLY A 63 6.01 9.35 1.92
CA GLY A 63 6.34 8.13 1.18
C GLY A 63 7.40 7.20 1.82
N ASN A 64 7.18 5.89 1.71
CA ASN A 64 8.05 4.85 2.26
C ASN A 64 9.46 4.89 1.66
N VAL A 65 9.57 4.94 0.32
CA VAL A 65 10.82 5.03 -0.43
C VAL A 65 10.70 5.78 -1.77
N PRO A 66 11.83 6.17 -2.38
CA PRO A 66 11.83 6.70 -3.75
C PRO A 66 11.24 5.79 -4.84
N VAL A 67 10.54 6.32 -5.85
CA VAL A 67 10.77 6.05 -7.29
C VAL A 67 11.13 4.67 -7.71
N ASP A 68 12.27 4.76 -8.35
CA ASP A 68 13.15 3.73 -8.75
C ASP A 68 13.20 2.62 -7.70
N ARG A 69 13.24 2.93 -6.40
CA ARG A 69 13.19 1.90 -5.34
C ARG A 69 11.82 1.24 -5.25
N ALA A 70 10.72 1.97 -5.07
CA ALA A 70 9.36 1.42 -5.03
C ALA A 70 9.06 0.55 -6.28
N THR A 71 9.43 1.06 -7.45
CA THR A 71 9.35 0.36 -8.73
C THR A 71 10.20 -0.91 -8.72
N SER A 72 11.47 -0.82 -8.29
CA SER A 72 12.37 -1.98 -8.20
C SER A 72 11.89 -3.01 -7.19
N ASN A 73 11.25 -2.59 -6.10
CA ASN A 73 10.68 -3.43 -5.05
C ASN A 73 9.49 -4.23 -5.60
N ILE A 74 8.61 -3.57 -6.37
CA ILE A 74 7.49 -4.24 -7.08
C ILE A 74 8.04 -5.23 -8.11
N GLN A 75 9.02 -4.81 -8.93
CA GLN A 75 9.68 -5.69 -9.89
C GLN A 75 10.36 -6.89 -9.22
N LEU A 76 10.96 -6.68 -8.04
CA LEU A 76 11.58 -7.73 -7.24
C LEU A 76 10.54 -8.75 -6.78
N LEU A 77 9.43 -8.30 -6.19
CA LEU A 77 8.32 -9.17 -5.78
C LEU A 77 7.82 -9.98 -6.96
N PHE A 78 7.54 -9.31 -8.08
CA PHE A 78 6.98 -9.96 -9.27
C PHE A 78 7.93 -10.99 -9.85
N HIS A 79 9.21 -10.66 -9.96
CA HIS A 79 10.22 -11.60 -10.40
C HIS A 79 10.27 -12.84 -9.52
N TYR A 80 10.27 -12.62 -8.21
CA TYR A 80 10.37 -13.68 -7.24
C TYR A 80 9.14 -14.61 -7.33
N MET A 81 7.93 -14.05 -7.32
CA MET A 81 6.70 -14.83 -7.46
C MET A 81 6.60 -15.55 -8.81
N GLN A 82 6.99 -14.90 -9.92
CA GLN A 82 6.96 -15.51 -11.26
C GLN A 82 7.92 -16.70 -11.38
N LYS A 83 9.12 -16.58 -10.80
CA LYS A 83 10.15 -17.64 -10.80
C LYS A 83 9.70 -18.85 -9.97
N GLN A 84 9.07 -18.61 -8.83
CA GLN A 84 8.77 -19.66 -7.85
C GLN A 84 7.42 -20.35 -8.08
N GLU A 85 6.43 -19.64 -8.62
CA GLU A 85 5.08 -20.19 -8.85
C GLU A 85 4.81 -20.59 -10.30
N GLY A 86 5.87 -20.59 -11.13
CA GLY A 86 5.89 -21.18 -12.46
C GLY A 86 5.04 -20.42 -13.47
N GLY A 87 5.38 -19.15 -13.74
CA GLY A 87 5.10 -18.38 -14.98
C GLY A 87 3.65 -18.18 -15.48
N ASN A 88 2.74 -19.12 -15.26
CA ASN A 88 1.43 -19.25 -15.90
C ASN A 88 0.25 -19.28 -14.90
N LYS A 89 0.50 -19.26 -13.57
CA LYS A 89 -0.57 -19.32 -12.56
C LYS A 89 -1.05 -17.96 -12.07
N LEU A 90 -0.16 -16.97 -12.00
CA LEU A 90 -0.48 -15.63 -11.50
C LEU A 90 -0.69 -14.66 -12.66
N ARG A 91 -1.73 -13.83 -12.56
CA ARG A 91 -1.99 -12.73 -13.49
C ARG A 91 -1.24 -11.49 -13.01
N PHE A 92 0.00 -11.33 -13.47
CA PHE A 92 0.74 -10.10 -13.21
C PHE A 92 0.19 -8.96 -14.08
N PRO A 93 0.05 -7.74 -13.55
CA PRO A 93 -0.32 -6.59 -14.34
C PRO A 93 0.78 -6.30 -15.37
N HIS A 94 0.36 -5.94 -16.59
CA HIS A 94 1.29 -5.51 -17.64
C HIS A 94 1.68 -4.03 -17.54
N ILE A 95 1.07 -3.30 -16.60
CA ILE A 95 1.22 -1.86 -16.45
C ILE A 95 1.78 -1.56 -15.06
N LEU A 96 3.00 -1.02 -15.05
CA LEU A 96 3.62 -0.38 -13.90
C LEU A 96 3.98 1.05 -14.29
N ALA A 97 3.27 2.03 -13.75
CA ALA A 97 3.40 3.43 -14.13
C ALA A 97 3.95 4.28 -12.99
N VAL A 98 4.85 5.21 -13.33
CA VAL A 98 5.48 6.12 -12.37
C VAL A 98 4.56 7.31 -12.11
N GLY A 99 4.23 7.56 -10.86
CA GLY A 99 3.38 8.69 -10.46
C GLY A 99 4.14 9.86 -9.86
N ALA A 100 3.44 10.62 -9.02
CA ALA A 100 3.90 11.90 -8.52
C ALA A 100 5.18 11.76 -7.69
N PRO A 101 6.26 12.50 -8.03
CA PRO A 101 7.52 12.37 -7.34
C PRO A 101 7.57 13.11 -6.00
N LYS A 102 6.55 13.89 -5.67
CA LYS A 102 6.48 14.67 -4.43
C LYS A 102 5.03 14.97 -4.06
N PRO A 103 4.77 15.32 -2.80
CA PRO A 103 3.49 15.87 -2.38
C PRO A 103 3.11 17.13 -3.18
N LEU A 104 1.82 17.48 -3.18
CA LEU A 104 1.29 18.65 -3.91
C LEU A 104 1.95 19.96 -3.48
N ARG A 105 2.18 20.15 -2.17
CA ARG A 105 2.67 21.45 -1.64
C ARG A 105 3.92 21.36 -0.78
N ARG A 106 4.11 20.28 -0.02
CA ARG A 106 5.19 20.16 0.97
C ARG A 106 6.49 19.56 0.41
N LEU A 107 7.56 19.70 1.19
CA LEU A 107 8.82 19.01 0.92
C LEU A 107 8.66 17.52 1.22
N LEU A 108 9.21 16.69 0.33
CA LEU A 108 9.23 15.24 0.46
C LEU A 108 10.31 14.83 1.47
N VAL A 109 9.96 13.92 2.39
CA VAL A 109 10.88 13.33 3.36
C VAL A 109 10.53 11.85 3.52
N THR A 110 11.44 10.90 3.36
CA THR A 110 11.08 9.47 3.27
C THR A 110 11.08 8.74 4.63
N ALA A 111 10.37 7.61 4.74
CA ALA A 111 10.35 6.75 5.95
C ALA A 111 11.40 5.62 5.94
N GLU A 112 12.58 5.85 5.33
CA GLU A 112 13.68 4.87 5.22
C GLU A 112 14.15 4.32 6.59
N TYR A 113 13.92 5.06 7.69
CA TYR A 113 14.23 4.59 9.05
C TYR A 113 13.45 3.32 9.40
N PHE A 114 12.16 3.24 9.03
CA PHE A 114 11.29 2.10 9.27
C PHE A 114 11.53 1.00 8.24
N HIS A 115 11.54 1.36 6.96
CA HIS A 115 11.56 0.39 5.85
C HIS A 115 12.97 -0.04 5.37
N GLY A 116 14.05 0.66 5.74
CA GLY A 116 15.40 0.40 5.20
C GLY A 116 15.78 1.37 4.09
N GLU A 117 17.08 1.53 3.82
CA GLU A 117 17.58 2.37 2.71
C GLU A 117 17.11 1.87 1.33
N ASP A 118 16.68 0.62 1.24
CA ASP A 118 16.07 0.02 0.06
C ASP A 118 14.54 -0.06 0.12
N GLY A 119 13.91 0.26 1.26
CA GLY A 119 12.47 0.19 1.47
C GLY A 119 11.90 -1.19 1.77
N VAL A 120 12.76 -2.22 1.79
CA VAL A 120 12.36 -3.63 1.91
C VAL A 120 13.21 -4.36 2.95
N GLY A 121 13.62 -3.66 4.01
CA GLY A 121 14.30 -4.24 5.15
C GLY A 121 15.77 -4.59 4.92
N GLY A 122 16.39 -4.11 3.84
CA GLY A 122 17.77 -4.43 3.47
C GLY A 122 17.92 -5.68 2.60
N ILE A 123 16.82 -6.33 2.20
CA ILE A 123 16.87 -7.62 1.49
C ILE A 123 17.56 -7.53 0.12
N THR A 124 17.58 -6.35 -0.50
CA THR A 124 18.22 -6.14 -1.81
C THR A 124 19.74 -6.30 -1.78
N THR A 125 20.34 -6.27 -0.59
CA THR A 125 21.77 -6.45 -0.36
C THR A 125 22.13 -7.83 0.20
N LEU A 126 21.13 -8.67 0.48
CA LEU A 126 21.35 -10.00 1.05
C LEU A 126 21.98 -10.93 0.02
N LYS A 127 23.10 -11.53 0.44
CA LYS A 127 23.83 -12.51 -0.34
C LYS A 127 23.71 -13.90 0.27
N ASP A 128 23.68 -14.90 -0.60
CA ASP A 128 23.80 -16.29 -0.22
C ASP A 128 25.26 -16.59 0.15
N GLU A 129 25.51 -17.04 1.37
CA GLU A 129 26.87 -17.21 1.90
C GLU A 129 27.70 -18.24 1.12
N ALA A 130 27.05 -19.25 0.54
CA ALA A 130 27.74 -20.32 -0.18
C ALA A 130 28.18 -19.88 -1.58
N THR A 131 27.46 -18.95 -2.20
CA THR A 131 27.67 -18.53 -3.58
C THR A 131 28.17 -17.09 -3.75
N ASP A 132 28.13 -16.28 -2.69
CA ASP A 132 28.37 -14.82 -2.72
C ASP A 132 27.51 -14.07 -3.74
N THR A 133 26.35 -14.63 -4.10
CA THR A 133 25.38 -14.03 -5.04
C THR A 133 24.19 -13.42 -4.30
N LEU A 134 23.59 -12.37 -4.88
CA LEU A 134 22.39 -11.75 -4.31
C LEU A 134 21.22 -12.75 -4.33
N ILE A 135 20.56 -12.92 -3.18
CA ILE A 135 19.37 -13.77 -3.04
C ILE A 135 18.17 -13.13 -3.75
N TYR A 136 18.06 -11.82 -3.61
CA TYR A 136 16.94 -11.01 -4.09
C TYR A 136 17.42 -9.96 -5.11
N ALA A 137 17.97 -10.41 -6.23
CA ALA A 137 18.34 -9.53 -7.32
C ALA A 137 17.10 -9.15 -8.17
N PRO A 138 16.88 -7.85 -8.45
CA PRO A 138 15.87 -7.46 -9.43
C PRO A 138 16.23 -7.98 -10.82
N PRO A 139 15.26 -8.45 -11.63
CA PRO A 139 15.54 -9.00 -12.95
C PRO A 139 15.99 -7.93 -13.94
N GLN A 140 16.93 -8.28 -14.81
CA GLN A 140 17.20 -7.50 -16.01
C GLN A 140 16.15 -7.84 -17.07
N GLY A 141 15.05 -7.08 -17.16
CA GLY A 141 14.30 -6.94 -18.42
C GLY A 141 12.88 -7.52 -18.55
N ASN A 142 12.18 -7.94 -17.48
CA ASN A 142 10.82 -8.53 -17.63
C ASN A 142 9.65 -7.61 -17.28
N PHE A 143 9.88 -6.47 -16.63
CA PHE A 143 8.83 -5.52 -16.28
C PHE A 143 9.20 -4.14 -16.81
N THR A 144 8.70 -3.81 -17.99
CA THR A 144 8.94 -2.49 -18.59
C THR A 144 8.01 -1.48 -17.94
N LEU A 145 8.58 -0.38 -17.46
CA LEU A 145 7.80 0.77 -17.01
C LEU A 145 6.90 1.25 -18.15
N HIS A 146 5.66 1.57 -17.79
CA HIS A 146 4.77 2.23 -18.71
C HIS A 146 5.31 3.61 -19.06
N HIS A 147 5.21 4.00 -20.33
CA HIS A 147 5.78 5.24 -20.84
C HIS A 147 4.97 6.48 -20.44
N GLN A 148 3.67 6.32 -20.16
CA GLN A 148 2.82 7.37 -19.63
C GLN A 148 2.91 7.47 -18.10
N PRO A 149 2.80 8.68 -17.52
CA PRO A 149 2.65 8.89 -16.08
C PRO A 149 1.45 8.14 -15.48
N ALA A 150 1.54 7.82 -14.18
CA ALA A 150 0.50 7.10 -13.45
C ALA A 150 -0.89 7.75 -13.55
N VAL A 151 -0.97 9.08 -13.42
CA VAL A 151 -2.23 9.83 -13.49
C VAL A 151 -2.90 9.65 -14.85
N ASP A 152 -2.13 9.73 -15.93
CA ASP A 152 -2.63 9.54 -17.29
C ASP A 152 -3.11 8.11 -17.51
N VAL A 153 -2.32 7.12 -17.07
CA VAL A 153 -2.66 5.69 -17.14
C VAL A 153 -3.95 5.39 -16.37
N LEU A 154 -4.09 5.93 -15.16
CA LEU A 154 -5.27 5.75 -14.32
C LEU A 154 -6.51 6.30 -15.03
N LEU A 155 -6.45 7.52 -15.56
CA LEU A 155 -7.55 8.14 -16.28
C LEU A 155 -7.85 7.43 -17.62
N ASP A 156 -6.82 6.97 -18.34
CA ASP A 156 -6.96 6.19 -19.58
C ASP A 156 -7.70 4.87 -19.33
N LEU A 157 -7.35 4.15 -18.26
CA LEU A 157 -8.02 2.92 -17.87
C LEU A 157 -9.48 3.17 -17.50
N LEU A 158 -9.78 4.20 -16.71
CA LEU A 158 -11.16 4.56 -16.37
C LEU A 158 -11.99 4.98 -17.59
N ARG A 159 -11.37 5.67 -18.57
CA ARG A 159 -12.04 6.04 -19.83
C ARG A 159 -12.38 4.85 -20.71
N THR A 160 -11.50 3.85 -20.75
CA THR A 160 -11.61 2.68 -21.64
C THR A 160 -12.43 1.53 -21.04
N HIS A 161 -12.79 1.61 -19.77
CA HIS A 161 -13.59 0.62 -19.05
C HIS A 161 -15.00 1.13 -18.75
N GLU A 162 -15.92 0.21 -18.45
CA GLU A 162 -17.30 0.59 -18.11
C GLU A 162 -17.34 1.34 -16.76
N PRO A 163 -18.20 2.36 -16.62
CA PRO A 163 -18.38 3.03 -15.33
C PRO A 163 -18.75 2.04 -14.22
N GLY A 164 -18.09 2.15 -13.08
CA GLY A 164 -18.26 1.26 -11.93
C GLY A 164 -17.56 -0.09 -12.05
N GLU A 165 -16.72 -0.32 -13.07
CA GLU A 165 -15.99 -1.58 -13.25
C GLU A 165 -14.67 -1.66 -12.45
N ILE A 166 -13.99 -0.52 -12.24
CA ILE A 166 -12.65 -0.47 -11.65
C ILE A 166 -12.72 0.05 -10.20
N THR A 167 -12.13 -0.70 -9.27
CA THR A 167 -11.79 -0.22 -7.92
C THR A 167 -10.36 0.32 -7.92
N ILE A 168 -10.13 1.43 -7.24
CA ILE A 168 -8.77 1.91 -6.96
C ILE A 168 -8.43 1.56 -5.51
N LEU A 169 -7.34 0.85 -5.29
CA LEU A 169 -6.78 0.56 -3.97
C LEU A 169 -5.56 1.47 -3.76
N THR A 170 -5.67 2.44 -2.86
CA THR A 170 -4.56 3.35 -2.51
C THR A 170 -3.98 2.91 -1.17
N ILE A 171 -2.76 2.39 -1.22
CA ILE A 171 -1.98 1.97 -0.05
C ILE A 171 -0.76 2.89 0.19
N GLY A 172 -0.61 3.93 -0.64
CA GLY A 172 0.29 5.06 -0.36
C GLY A 172 -0.45 6.41 -0.27
N PRO A 173 0.30 7.52 -0.21
CA PRO A 173 -0.24 8.88 -0.16
C PRO A 173 -1.15 9.23 -1.36
N LEU A 174 -2.20 10.01 -1.13
CA LEU A 174 -3.29 10.26 -2.09
C LEU A 174 -2.96 11.20 -3.27
N THR A 175 -1.70 11.52 -3.51
CA THR A 175 -1.28 12.55 -4.47
C THR A 175 -1.65 12.22 -5.91
N ASN A 176 -1.48 10.98 -6.34
CA ASN A 176 -1.88 10.58 -7.69
C ASN A 176 -3.40 10.73 -7.89
N ILE A 177 -4.19 10.42 -6.86
CA ILE A 177 -5.66 10.54 -6.92
C ILE A 177 -6.09 12.00 -6.91
N ALA A 178 -5.44 12.85 -6.11
CA ALA A 178 -5.71 14.29 -6.10
C ALA A 178 -5.37 14.92 -7.46
N LEU A 179 -4.22 14.57 -8.05
CA LEU A 179 -3.84 15.02 -9.39
C LEU A 179 -4.81 14.52 -10.47
N ALA A 180 -5.29 13.27 -10.37
CA ALA A 180 -6.31 12.75 -11.27
C ALA A 180 -7.65 13.51 -11.13
N ALA A 181 -8.04 13.86 -9.91
CA ALA A 181 -9.24 14.66 -9.65
C ALA A 181 -9.12 16.08 -10.22
N GLU A 182 -7.94 16.71 -10.09
CA GLU A 182 -7.67 18.03 -10.67
C GLU A 182 -7.64 18.00 -12.20
N ALA A 183 -7.10 16.93 -12.79
CA ALA A 183 -6.99 16.77 -14.23
C ALA A 183 -8.34 16.46 -14.90
N ASP A 184 -9.09 15.49 -14.38
CA ASP A 184 -10.38 15.07 -14.95
C ASP A 184 -11.26 14.34 -13.92
N ILE A 185 -11.98 15.12 -13.12
CA ILE A 185 -12.91 14.60 -12.11
C ILE A 185 -14.06 13.78 -12.70
N GLU A 186 -14.53 14.07 -13.91
CA GLU A 186 -15.65 13.33 -14.51
C GLU A 186 -15.20 11.92 -14.92
N THR A 187 -13.98 11.78 -15.45
CA THR A 187 -13.38 10.45 -15.66
C THR A 187 -13.13 9.74 -14.34
N LEU A 188 -12.57 10.42 -13.33
CA LEU A 188 -12.29 9.79 -12.03
C LEU A 188 -13.58 9.29 -11.35
N ARG A 189 -14.71 9.97 -11.53
CA ARG A 189 -16.03 9.53 -11.02
C ARG A 189 -16.53 8.21 -11.60
N ARG A 190 -15.90 7.68 -12.66
CA ARG A 190 -16.24 6.37 -13.25
C ARG A 190 -15.76 5.19 -12.39
N VAL A 191 -14.98 5.42 -11.33
CA VAL A 191 -14.56 4.36 -10.40
C VAL A 191 -15.76 3.68 -9.74
N HIS A 192 -15.60 2.39 -9.40
CA HIS A 192 -16.52 1.69 -8.51
C HIS A 192 -16.47 2.29 -7.10
N GLU A 193 -15.27 2.28 -6.52
CA GLU A 193 -14.92 2.89 -5.23
C GLU A 193 -13.39 3.09 -5.16
N ILE A 194 -12.96 3.95 -4.23
CA ILE A 194 -11.55 4.14 -3.88
C ILE A 194 -11.37 3.64 -2.45
N VAL A 195 -10.65 2.53 -2.29
CA VAL A 195 -10.28 1.94 -1.01
C VAL A 195 -8.96 2.56 -0.56
N ILE A 196 -8.95 3.22 0.58
CA ILE A 196 -7.84 4.05 1.05
C ILE A 196 -7.29 3.47 2.35
N MET A 197 -6.08 2.92 2.34
CA MET A 197 -5.32 2.73 3.58
C MET A 197 -4.86 4.11 4.04
N GLY A 198 -5.50 4.62 5.09
CA GLY A 198 -5.11 5.89 5.67
C GLY A 198 -6.11 6.49 6.63
N GLY A 199 -5.62 7.44 7.42
CA GLY A 199 -6.39 8.14 8.44
C GLY A 199 -6.42 7.45 9.79
N ALA A 200 -6.82 8.22 10.80
CA ALA A 200 -7.11 7.78 12.15
C ALA A 200 -8.29 8.63 12.66
N PHE A 201 -9.49 8.04 12.73
CA PHE A 201 -10.72 8.80 12.94
C PHE A 201 -11.13 8.85 14.42
N PHE A 202 -11.01 7.71 15.10
CA PHE A 202 -11.34 7.52 16.52
C PHE A 202 -10.18 6.85 17.28
N ALA A 203 -9.02 6.70 16.63
CA ALA A 203 -7.78 6.17 17.16
C ALA A 203 -6.66 7.24 17.10
N PRO A 204 -5.58 7.09 17.88
CA PRO A 204 -4.39 7.93 17.73
C PRO A 204 -3.70 7.69 16.38
N GLY A 205 -3.06 8.74 15.86
CA GLY A 205 -2.18 8.65 14.69
C GLY A 205 -0.85 7.92 14.97
N ASN A 206 -0.12 7.57 13.91
CA ASN A 206 1.19 6.93 13.99
C ASN A 206 2.37 7.86 13.66
N VAL A 207 2.12 9.03 13.05
CA VAL A 207 3.15 10.08 12.82
C VAL A 207 3.05 11.18 13.86
N THR A 208 1.85 11.71 14.05
CA THR A 208 1.51 12.61 15.17
C THR A 208 0.42 11.93 16.00
N PRO A 209 0.07 12.45 17.18
CA PRO A 209 -1.05 11.87 17.94
C PRO A 209 -2.40 11.87 17.20
N HIS A 210 -2.52 12.57 16.05
CA HIS A 210 -3.77 12.72 15.29
C HIS A 210 -3.66 12.31 13.81
N ALA A 211 -2.46 12.16 13.28
CA ALA A 211 -2.23 11.96 11.86
C ALA A 211 -1.64 10.58 11.59
N GLU A 212 -2.28 9.89 10.64
CA GLU A 212 -1.78 8.69 10.02
C GLU A 212 -0.81 9.07 8.87
N TYR A 213 0.18 8.22 8.65
CA TYR A 213 1.29 8.41 7.70
C TYR A 213 0.88 8.82 6.28
N ASN A 214 0.07 8.04 5.58
CA ASN A 214 -0.31 8.30 4.18
C ASN A 214 -1.07 9.62 4.04
N ILE A 215 -1.92 9.95 5.02
CA ILE A 215 -2.59 11.26 5.07
C ILE A 215 -1.59 12.38 5.40
N TYR A 216 -0.69 12.18 6.35
CA TYR A 216 0.31 13.17 6.75
C TYR A 216 1.34 13.47 5.66
N ALA A 217 1.61 12.48 4.81
CA ALA A 217 2.51 12.56 3.68
C ALA A 217 2.06 13.59 2.64
N ASP A 218 0.76 13.72 2.41
CA ASP A 218 0.16 14.77 1.57
C ASP A 218 -1.30 15.05 1.98
N PRO A 219 -1.52 15.77 3.09
CA PRO A 219 -2.84 16.07 3.60
C PRO A 219 -3.54 17.08 2.69
N GLU A 220 -2.80 17.86 1.90
CA GLU A 220 -3.39 18.69 0.86
C GLU A 220 -4.02 17.83 -0.25
N ALA A 221 -3.34 16.77 -0.71
CA ALA A 221 -3.94 15.80 -1.62
C ALA A 221 -5.12 15.07 -0.98
N ALA A 222 -4.97 14.60 0.26
CA ALA A 222 -6.05 13.92 0.97
C ALA A 222 -7.28 14.82 1.13
N LYS A 223 -7.08 16.12 1.41
CA LYS A 223 -8.14 17.13 1.44
C LYS A 223 -8.85 17.26 0.09
N VAL A 224 -8.09 17.36 -1.01
CA VAL A 224 -8.67 17.41 -2.37
C VAL A 224 -9.53 16.17 -2.64
N VAL A 225 -9.04 14.96 -2.34
CA VAL A 225 -9.78 13.71 -2.55
C VAL A 225 -11.06 13.65 -1.70
N CYS A 226 -10.99 14.03 -0.43
CA CYS A 226 -12.16 14.10 0.46
C CYS A 226 -13.23 15.09 -0.05
N GLU A 227 -12.82 16.19 -0.66
CA GLU A 227 -13.72 17.22 -1.19
C GLU A 227 -14.26 16.91 -2.60
N ALA A 228 -13.67 15.94 -3.32
CA ALA A 228 -13.97 15.63 -4.72
C ALA A 228 -15.34 14.96 -4.96
N ARG A 229 -16.05 14.56 -3.89
CA ARG A 229 -17.32 13.81 -3.92
C ARG A 229 -17.21 12.50 -4.71
N LEU A 230 -16.33 11.63 -4.23
CA LEU A 230 -16.06 10.30 -4.77
C LEU A 230 -16.63 9.21 -3.84
N PRO A 231 -16.77 7.95 -4.31
CA PRO A 231 -17.11 6.81 -3.46
C PRO A 231 -15.86 6.34 -2.70
N LEU A 232 -15.64 6.87 -1.50
CA LEU A 232 -14.46 6.64 -0.68
C LEU A 232 -14.72 5.59 0.41
N VAL A 233 -13.76 4.69 0.61
CA VAL A 233 -13.75 3.70 1.69
C VAL A 233 -12.41 3.81 2.42
N PHE A 234 -12.41 4.42 3.60
CA PHE A 234 -11.22 4.51 4.44
C PHE A 234 -11.01 3.21 5.24
N VAL A 235 -9.77 2.77 5.26
CA VAL A 235 -9.23 1.67 6.05
C VAL A 235 -8.18 2.28 6.99
N PRO A 236 -8.63 2.89 8.10
CA PRO A 236 -7.78 3.70 8.96
C PRO A 236 -7.00 2.86 9.99
N LEU A 237 -6.18 3.52 10.80
CA LEU A 237 -5.53 2.94 11.97
C LEU A 237 -6.51 2.32 12.96
N ASP A 238 -7.75 2.84 13.03
CA ASP A 238 -8.84 2.25 13.82
C ASP A 238 -9.07 0.76 13.51
N ALA A 239 -8.93 0.38 12.24
CA ALA A 239 -9.10 -0.98 11.76
C ALA A 239 -7.77 -1.74 11.70
N THR A 240 -6.74 -1.12 11.13
CA THR A 240 -5.49 -1.83 10.85
C THR A 240 -4.70 -2.19 12.11
N HIS A 241 -4.78 -1.39 13.18
CA HIS A 241 -4.17 -1.73 14.47
C HIS A 241 -4.83 -2.93 15.17
N LEU A 242 -6.01 -3.38 14.71
CA LEU A 242 -6.65 -4.58 15.23
C LEU A 242 -6.03 -5.88 14.68
N VAL A 243 -5.12 -5.79 13.71
CA VAL A 243 -4.54 -6.96 13.02
C VAL A 243 -3.02 -7.03 13.24
N PRO A 244 -2.57 -7.41 14.45
CA PRO A 244 -1.15 -7.60 14.74
C PRO A 244 -0.63 -8.87 14.04
N PHE A 245 0.52 -8.75 13.40
CA PHE A 245 1.25 -9.83 12.76
C PHE A 245 2.52 -10.13 13.55
N ALA A 246 2.44 -11.18 14.36
CA ALA A 246 3.56 -11.64 15.18
C ALA A 246 4.60 -12.39 14.36
N GLU A 247 5.87 -12.20 14.70
CA GLU A 247 6.96 -12.95 14.06
C GLU A 247 6.80 -14.46 14.26
N GLU A 248 6.26 -14.89 15.40
CA GLU A 248 5.96 -16.30 15.71
C GLU A 248 5.06 -16.94 14.64
N SER A 249 4.17 -16.17 14.01
CA SER A 249 3.28 -16.64 12.95
C SER A 249 4.03 -17.04 11.67
N LEU A 250 5.24 -16.54 11.44
CA LEU A 250 6.07 -16.85 10.27
C LEU A 250 6.87 -18.15 10.42
N ARG A 251 7.25 -18.51 11.66
CA ARG A 251 8.15 -19.66 11.94
C ARG A 251 7.67 -20.99 11.37
N PRO A 252 6.36 -21.32 11.38
CA PRO A 252 5.89 -22.57 10.79
C PRO A 252 6.01 -22.61 9.26
N TRP A 253 6.26 -21.49 8.60
CA TRP A 253 6.18 -21.33 7.14
C TRP A 253 7.50 -20.95 6.48
N SER A 254 8.43 -20.33 7.21
CA SER A 254 9.65 -19.72 6.65
C SER A 254 10.48 -20.65 5.77
N ASP A 255 10.46 -21.96 6.04
CA ASP A 255 11.19 -22.98 5.26
C ASP A 255 10.27 -23.85 4.39
N LYS A 256 8.96 -23.56 4.35
CA LYS A 256 7.96 -24.36 3.62
C LYS A 256 7.71 -23.89 2.19
N SER A 257 7.93 -22.61 1.89
CA SER A 257 7.78 -22.09 0.54
C SER A 257 8.75 -20.94 0.28
N PRO A 258 9.20 -20.74 -0.97
CA PRO A 258 10.01 -19.59 -1.34
C PRO A 258 9.35 -18.26 -0.95
N ILE A 259 8.04 -18.11 -1.17
CA ILE A 259 7.32 -16.88 -0.84
C ILE A 259 7.25 -16.63 0.68
N ALA A 260 7.07 -17.67 1.51
CA ALA A 260 7.11 -17.52 2.96
C ALA A 260 8.51 -17.12 3.45
N LYS A 261 9.56 -17.63 2.81
CA LYS A 261 10.96 -17.23 3.06
C LYS A 261 11.20 -15.76 2.69
N PHE A 262 10.73 -15.33 1.52
CA PHE A 262 10.75 -13.93 1.10
C PHE A 262 10.02 -13.03 2.09
N VAL A 263 8.80 -13.38 2.52
CA VAL A 263 8.05 -12.61 3.51
C VAL A 263 8.78 -12.55 4.86
N THR A 264 9.40 -13.66 5.28
CA THR A 264 10.19 -13.72 6.52
C THR A 264 11.38 -12.75 6.47
N ASP A 265 12.12 -12.73 5.36
CA ASP A 265 13.26 -11.83 5.20
C ASP A 265 12.83 -10.37 5.04
N LEU A 266 11.77 -10.12 4.27
CA LEU A 266 11.19 -8.80 4.02
C LEU A 266 10.71 -8.12 5.31
N THR A 267 10.07 -8.88 6.20
CA THR A 267 9.48 -8.35 7.44
C THR A 267 10.46 -8.31 8.62
N ALA A 268 11.63 -8.92 8.49
CA ALA A 268 12.62 -9.00 9.57
C ALA A 268 12.95 -7.64 10.20
N LYS A 269 13.10 -6.60 9.37
CA LYS A 269 13.38 -5.24 9.85
C LYS A 269 12.23 -4.65 10.66
N ALA A 270 10.98 -4.90 10.25
CA ALA A 270 9.80 -4.45 10.99
C ALA A 270 9.75 -5.05 12.41
N TYR A 271 10.36 -6.23 12.62
CA TYR A 271 10.54 -6.85 13.93
C TYR A 271 11.79 -6.37 14.70
N GLY A 272 12.47 -5.32 14.22
CA GLY A 272 13.70 -4.84 14.84
C GLY A 272 14.90 -5.79 14.64
N ARG A 273 14.86 -6.64 13.62
CA ARG A 273 15.95 -7.58 13.29
C ARG A 273 16.68 -7.16 12.04
N LYS A 274 17.96 -7.52 11.97
CA LYS A 274 18.74 -7.49 10.74
C LYS A 274 19.02 -8.91 10.29
N VAL A 275 18.67 -9.25 9.05
CA VAL A 275 19.10 -10.52 8.44
C VAL A 275 20.62 -10.42 8.23
N VAL A 276 21.37 -11.30 8.88
CA VAL A 276 22.86 -11.25 8.87
C VAL A 276 23.50 -12.41 8.13
N ALA A 277 22.78 -13.52 7.97
CA ALA A 277 23.24 -14.65 7.19
C ALA A 277 22.04 -15.41 6.64
N HIS A 278 22.13 -15.81 5.38
CA HIS A 278 21.08 -16.55 4.71
C HIS A 278 21.70 -17.56 3.75
N CYS A 279 21.35 -18.83 3.92
CA CYS A 279 21.57 -19.87 2.93
C CYS A 279 20.22 -20.18 2.28
N SER A 280 20.18 -20.23 0.96
CA SER A 280 18.95 -20.49 0.19
C SER A 280 18.19 -21.77 0.60
N ASN A 281 18.86 -22.71 1.29
CA ASN A 281 18.30 -23.96 1.83
C ASN A 281 18.20 -24.01 3.38
N SER A 282 18.19 -22.88 4.09
CA SER A 282 18.09 -22.86 5.56
C SER A 282 17.39 -21.61 6.08
N ALA A 283 16.79 -21.69 7.28
CA ALA A 283 16.21 -20.53 7.95
C ALA A 283 17.22 -19.36 8.06
N PRO A 284 16.78 -18.11 7.87
CA PRO A 284 17.62 -16.92 8.04
C PRO A 284 18.17 -16.81 9.47
N ARG A 285 19.39 -16.29 9.60
CA ARG A 285 19.97 -15.88 10.88
C ARG A 285 19.83 -14.39 11.07
N PHE A 286 19.44 -13.99 12.27
CA PHE A 286 19.16 -12.61 12.62
C PHE A 286 20.12 -12.08 13.68
N GLN A 287 20.43 -10.79 13.60
CA GLN A 287 21.01 -10.01 14.68
C GLN A 287 19.95 -9.03 15.20
N LEU A 288 19.82 -8.93 16.52
CA LEU A 288 18.92 -7.96 17.17
C LEU A 288 19.47 -6.54 16.98
N ASN A 289 18.61 -5.58 16.64
CA ASN A 289 18.90 -4.16 16.74
C ASN A 289 18.60 -3.65 18.17
N ASP A 290 18.92 -2.39 18.45
CA ASP A 290 18.73 -1.74 19.77
C ASP A 290 17.26 -1.68 20.24
N VAL A 291 16.31 -1.93 19.34
CA VAL A 291 14.86 -1.99 19.62
C VAL A 291 14.31 -3.31 19.05
N SER A 292 13.75 -4.17 19.90
CA SER A 292 13.05 -5.39 19.48
C SER A 292 11.55 -5.16 19.49
N ALA A 293 10.88 -5.44 18.38
CA ALA A 293 9.42 -5.52 18.30
C ALA A 293 9.04 -6.93 17.84
N ASP A 294 8.20 -7.64 18.59
CA ASP A 294 7.81 -9.01 18.22
C ASP A 294 6.57 -9.04 17.28
N THR A 295 6.00 -7.87 17.00
CA THR A 295 4.75 -7.66 16.26
C THR A 295 4.77 -6.33 15.50
N PHE A 296 4.19 -6.29 14.31
CA PHE A 296 3.76 -5.06 13.62
C PHE A 296 2.33 -5.24 13.10
N HIS A 297 1.67 -4.21 12.55
CA HIS A 297 0.28 -4.31 12.09
C HIS A 297 0.19 -4.47 10.57
N LEU A 298 -0.74 -5.29 10.08
CA LEU A 298 -0.98 -5.44 8.64
C LEU A 298 -1.83 -4.28 8.10
N HIS A 299 -1.21 -3.13 7.89
CA HIS A 299 -1.88 -1.93 7.35
C HIS A 299 -2.47 -2.17 5.95
N ASP A 300 -1.60 -2.30 4.96
CA ASP A 300 -2.01 -2.42 3.56
C ASP A 300 -2.68 -3.76 3.21
N PRO A 301 -2.29 -4.91 3.82
CA PRO A 301 -3.01 -6.14 3.58
C PRO A 301 -4.46 -6.09 4.06
N VAL A 302 -4.78 -5.36 5.13
CA VAL A 302 -6.18 -5.16 5.56
C VAL A 302 -6.95 -4.34 4.52
N ALA A 303 -6.34 -3.31 3.92
CA ALA A 303 -6.98 -2.57 2.83
C ALA A 303 -7.20 -3.44 1.58
N THR A 304 -6.25 -4.33 1.29
CA THR A 304 -6.40 -5.34 0.22
C THR A 304 -7.54 -6.32 0.52
N VAL A 305 -7.70 -6.76 1.78
CA VAL A 305 -8.84 -7.58 2.20
C VAL A 305 -10.16 -6.86 1.97
N VAL A 306 -10.25 -5.56 2.26
CA VAL A 306 -11.46 -4.76 1.99
C VAL A 306 -11.76 -4.70 0.49
N ALA A 307 -10.75 -4.61 -0.37
CA ALA A 307 -10.94 -4.64 -1.82
C ALA A 307 -11.38 -6.01 -2.37
N ILE A 308 -10.98 -7.10 -1.69
CA ILE A 308 -11.32 -8.49 -2.03
C ILE A 308 -12.72 -8.88 -1.53
N ASP A 309 -13.05 -8.55 -0.29
CA ASP A 309 -14.22 -9.05 0.42
C ASP A 309 -15.42 -8.10 0.31
N GLU A 310 -16.01 -8.05 -0.88
CA GLU A 310 -17.19 -7.22 -1.19
C GLU A 310 -18.36 -7.47 -0.24
N GLU A 311 -18.53 -8.72 0.19
CA GLU A 311 -19.61 -9.12 1.09
C GLU A 311 -19.36 -8.71 2.55
N GLN A 312 -18.23 -8.06 2.85
CA GLN A 312 -17.89 -7.55 4.18
C GLN A 312 -18.00 -8.64 5.25
N ARG A 313 -17.49 -9.83 4.94
CA ARG A 313 -17.46 -11.00 5.83
C ARG A 313 -16.32 -10.94 6.85
N MET A 314 -15.28 -10.16 6.58
CA MET A 314 -14.07 -10.00 7.38
C MET A 314 -13.92 -8.59 7.97
N THR A 315 -14.57 -7.59 7.38
CA THR A 315 -14.51 -6.20 7.84
C THR A 315 -15.90 -5.58 7.81
N LYS A 316 -16.18 -4.63 8.70
CA LYS A 316 -17.42 -3.83 8.67
C LYS A 316 -17.09 -2.35 8.52
N ARG A 317 -17.80 -1.71 7.60
CA ARG A 317 -17.69 -0.27 7.34
C ARG A 317 -18.95 0.48 7.77
N LYS A 318 -18.78 1.69 8.29
CA LYS A 318 -19.85 2.61 8.67
C LYS A 318 -19.87 3.81 7.72
N ARG A 319 -21.07 4.19 7.27
CA ARG A 319 -21.32 5.35 6.40
C ARG A 319 -21.33 6.65 7.19
N PHE A 320 -20.66 7.66 6.64
CA PHE A 320 -20.60 9.03 7.15
C PHE A 320 -20.96 10.05 6.05
N GLY A 321 -21.17 11.30 6.44
CA GLY A 321 -21.49 12.39 5.52
C GLY A 321 -20.30 12.81 4.66
N SER A 322 -19.18 13.07 5.31
CA SER A 322 -17.92 13.45 4.66
C SER A 322 -16.73 13.12 5.55
N ALA A 323 -15.58 12.81 4.95
CA ALA A 323 -14.29 12.87 5.60
C ALA A 323 -13.71 14.29 5.45
N VAL A 324 -13.01 14.76 6.47
CA VAL A 324 -12.35 16.07 6.49
C VAL A 324 -10.90 15.87 6.92
N VAL A 325 -10.00 16.49 6.18
CA VAL A 325 -8.57 16.54 6.50
C VAL A 325 -8.21 17.96 6.91
N ASP A 326 -7.60 18.09 8.08
CA ASP A 326 -7.07 19.35 8.59
C ASP A 326 -5.64 19.56 8.07
N CYS A 327 -5.37 20.74 7.52
CA CYS A 327 -4.05 21.14 7.01
C CYS A 327 -3.49 22.35 7.77
N THR A 328 -4.06 22.68 8.94
CA THR A 328 -3.52 23.72 9.82
C THR A 328 -2.29 23.18 10.55
N PRO A 329 -1.29 24.01 10.88
CA PRO A 329 -0.04 23.53 11.48
C PRO A 329 -0.19 22.71 12.78
N GLU A 330 -1.27 22.93 13.55
CA GLU A 330 -1.51 22.23 14.82
C GLU A 330 -2.11 20.83 14.63
N PHE A 331 -2.96 20.66 13.62
CA PHE A 331 -3.71 19.43 13.37
C PHE A 331 -3.41 18.83 11.98
N ASP A 332 -2.26 19.16 11.42
CA ASP A 332 -1.90 18.77 10.05
C ASP A 332 -2.00 17.25 9.87
N GLY A 333 -2.76 16.82 8.85
CA GLY A 333 -3.04 15.42 8.54
C GLY A 333 -4.10 14.75 9.43
N LYS A 334 -4.74 15.48 10.34
CA LYS A 334 -5.84 14.93 11.15
C LYS A 334 -7.06 14.65 10.28
N THR A 335 -7.57 13.43 10.39
CA THR A 335 -8.82 13.00 9.74
C THR A 335 -10.00 13.05 10.70
N THR A 336 -11.14 13.58 10.26
CA THR A 336 -12.41 13.55 11.00
C THR A 336 -13.56 13.22 10.05
N VAL A 337 -14.72 12.85 10.61
CA VAL A 337 -15.95 12.59 9.85
C VAL A 337 -17.12 13.42 10.35
N THR A 338 -18.08 13.71 9.47
CA THR A 338 -19.37 14.30 9.81
C THR A 338 -20.46 13.23 9.83
N GLU A 339 -21.41 13.30 10.78
CA GLU A 339 -22.46 12.27 10.91
C GLU A 339 -23.63 12.45 9.93
N ALA A 340 -23.90 13.67 9.48
CA ALA A 340 -25.03 13.97 8.61
C ALA A 340 -24.79 13.41 7.20
N VAL A 341 -25.31 12.22 6.92
CA VAL A 341 -25.28 11.61 5.59
C VAL A 341 -26.14 12.44 4.65
N VAL A 342 -25.50 13.22 3.78
CA VAL A 342 -26.19 13.92 2.69
C VAL A 342 -26.57 12.86 1.67
N LYS A 343 -27.85 12.82 1.24
CA LYS A 343 -28.26 11.98 0.10
C LYS A 343 -27.42 12.39 -1.11
N ALA A 344 -26.53 11.51 -1.53
CA ALA A 344 -25.59 11.76 -2.60
C ALA A 344 -26.13 11.35 -3.98
N ASP A 345 -27.20 10.55 -4.01
CA ASP A 345 -27.74 10.04 -5.24
C ASP A 345 -28.46 11.16 -6.01
N ASP A 346 -28.07 11.35 -7.26
CA ASP A 346 -28.97 11.94 -8.26
C ASP A 346 -30.17 10.99 -8.47
N GLU A 347 -31.31 11.53 -8.91
CA GLU A 347 -32.55 10.76 -9.10
C GLU A 347 -32.39 9.59 -10.10
N GLU A 348 -31.28 9.56 -10.86
CA GLU A 348 -30.92 8.54 -11.85
C GLU A 348 -29.93 7.47 -11.33
N GLY A 349 -29.36 7.62 -10.11
CA GLY A 349 -28.45 6.64 -9.50
C GLY A 349 -27.06 6.54 -10.17
N THR A 350 -26.68 7.56 -10.93
CA THR A 350 -25.47 7.63 -11.76
C THR A 350 -24.25 8.18 -11.03
N ARG A 351 -24.42 8.99 -9.97
CA ARG A 351 -23.31 9.51 -9.16
C ARG A 351 -23.26 8.89 -7.76
N ARG A 352 -22.31 7.97 -7.56
CA ARG A 352 -22.00 7.38 -6.24
C ARG A 352 -20.97 8.24 -5.53
N ALA A 353 -21.39 9.10 -4.60
CA ALA A 353 -20.48 9.83 -3.73
C ALA A 353 -20.76 9.46 -2.27
N TYR A 354 -19.77 8.96 -1.55
CA TYR A 354 -19.95 8.58 -0.16
C TYR A 354 -18.63 8.42 0.57
N VAL A 355 -18.71 8.38 1.89
CA VAL A 355 -17.57 8.08 2.75
C VAL A 355 -17.96 6.94 3.68
N ASP A 356 -17.33 5.79 3.49
CA ASP A 356 -17.35 4.69 4.43
C ASP A 356 -16.02 4.63 5.20
N VAL A 357 -16.08 4.27 6.47
CA VAL A 357 -14.89 4.02 7.30
C VAL A 357 -14.98 2.62 7.88
N VAL A 358 -13.95 1.81 7.70
CA VAL A 358 -13.84 0.48 8.32
C VAL A 358 -13.54 0.65 9.81
N LEU A 359 -14.39 0.08 10.66
CA LEU A 359 -14.29 0.23 12.13
C LEU A 359 -14.25 -1.11 12.87
N GLU A 360 -14.61 -2.21 12.21
CA GLU A 360 -14.56 -3.54 12.80
C GLU A 360 -13.84 -4.49 11.85
N VAL A 361 -13.01 -5.36 12.42
CA VAL A 361 -12.22 -6.35 11.69
C VAL A 361 -12.29 -7.69 12.43
N GLU A 362 -12.62 -8.75 11.71
CA GLU A 362 -12.52 -10.13 12.19
C GLU A 362 -11.04 -10.57 12.17
N THR A 363 -10.28 -10.13 13.16
CA THR A 363 -8.80 -10.25 13.21
C THR A 363 -8.29 -11.65 12.87
N ASP A 364 -8.80 -12.68 13.54
CA ASP A 364 -8.35 -14.06 13.33
C ASP A 364 -8.62 -14.51 11.89
N ARG A 365 -9.77 -14.13 11.34
CA ARG A 365 -10.15 -14.48 9.98
C ARG A 365 -9.28 -13.78 8.95
N VAL A 366 -8.97 -12.50 9.16
CA VAL A 366 -8.06 -11.73 8.29
C VAL A 366 -6.64 -12.32 8.33
N LEU A 367 -6.12 -12.64 9.52
CA LEU A 367 -4.80 -13.25 9.67
C LEU A 367 -4.75 -14.63 9.01
N SER A 368 -5.74 -15.49 9.26
CA SER A 368 -5.84 -16.80 8.60
C SER A 368 -5.91 -16.64 7.09
N PHE A 369 -6.75 -15.74 6.58
CA PHE A 369 -6.88 -15.47 5.15
C PHE A 369 -5.54 -15.02 4.54
N PHE A 370 -4.83 -14.09 5.18
CA PHE A 370 -3.52 -13.64 4.73
C PHE A 370 -2.50 -14.79 4.73
N MET A 371 -2.40 -15.58 5.81
CA MET A 371 -1.46 -16.68 5.91
C MET A 371 -1.74 -17.78 4.88
N GLU A 372 -3.02 -18.14 4.69
CA GLU A 372 -3.46 -19.14 3.70
C GLU A 372 -3.21 -18.70 2.27
N ARG A 373 -3.36 -17.42 1.95
CA ARG A 373 -3.09 -16.90 0.61
C ARG A 373 -1.60 -16.74 0.38
N VAL A 374 -0.89 -16.08 1.28
CA VAL A 374 0.48 -15.60 1.03
C VAL A 374 1.54 -16.63 1.40
N LEU A 375 1.46 -17.21 2.60
CA LEU A 375 2.53 -18.06 3.16
C LEU A 375 2.43 -19.53 2.74
N HIS A 376 1.21 -20.01 2.51
CA HIS A 376 0.98 -21.39 2.08
C HIS A 376 1.53 -21.65 0.65
N PRO A 377 2.04 -22.88 0.38
CA PRO A 377 2.62 -23.25 -0.91
C PRO A 377 1.63 -23.32 -2.09
#